data_AF-A0A5Y3WB96-F1
#
_entry.id   AF-A0A5Y3WB96-F1
#
_cell.length_a   1.000
_cell.length_b   1.000
_cell.length_c   1.000
_cell.angle_alpha   90.00
_cell.angle_beta   90.00
_cell.angle_gamma   90.00
#
_symmetry.space_group_name_H-M   'P 1'
#
loop_
_entity.id
_entity.type
_entity.pdbx_description
1 polymer ?
#
loop_
_entity_poly.entity_id
_entity_poly.type
_entity_poly.pdbx_seq_one_letter_code
_entity_poly.pdbx_strand_id
1 'polypeptide(L)'
;MNVDLGQVSKGQLSSTGALSDPQKITIHLTGCSFEDLTGGGNTSATNYSKVAVSFTNVTPPHDVALTAGQLANTAAVSPATNVAVQLQKGDASTAIDLSKSPEAADGIQLDTSSKDNDLILYARMVAVGGPATVGNVSATATYKLKYF
;
A
#
# COMPACT_ATOMS: atom_id res chain seq x y z
N MET A 1 -10.73 3.83 6.76
CA MET A 1 -9.68 4.86 6.95
C MET A 1 -9.60 5.69 5.70
N ASN A 2 -9.20 6.96 5.80
CA ASN A 2 -9.01 7.83 4.66
C ASN A 2 -7.56 8.31 4.66
N VAL A 3 -6.97 8.40 3.48
CA VAL A 3 -5.59 8.87 3.27
C VAL A 3 -5.68 10.06 2.34
N ASP A 4 -5.27 11.23 2.80
CA ASP A 4 -5.14 12.40 1.93
C ASP A 4 -3.83 12.30 1.17
N LEU A 5 -3.92 12.24 -0.17
CA LEU A 5 -2.75 12.21 -1.05
C LEU A 5 -2.19 13.61 -1.34
N GLY A 6 -2.87 14.66 -0.87
CA GLY A 6 -2.54 16.05 -1.11
C GLY A 6 -2.84 16.48 -2.55
N GLN A 7 -2.36 17.68 -2.88
CA GLN A 7 -2.43 18.22 -4.24
C GLN A 7 -1.06 18.11 -4.91
N VAL A 8 -1.07 17.71 -6.18
CA VAL A 8 0.13 17.53 -6.99
C VAL A 8 0.01 18.38 -8.23
N SER A 9 1.08 19.11 -8.58
CA SER A 9 1.07 19.91 -9.80
C SER A 9 1.09 19.02 -11.03
N LYS A 10 0.41 19.45 -12.12
CA LYS A 10 0.46 18.74 -13.40
C LYS A 10 1.90 18.55 -13.92
N GLY A 11 2.80 19.50 -13.63
CA GLY A 11 4.20 19.42 -14.03
C GLY A 11 4.95 18.27 -13.36
N GLN A 12 4.59 17.93 -12.12
CA GLN A 12 5.20 16.81 -11.38
C GLN A 12 4.77 15.45 -11.93
N LEU A 13 3.58 15.35 -12.54
CA LEU A 13 3.06 14.14 -13.18
C LEU A 13 3.05 14.26 -14.72
N SER A 14 4.15 14.76 -15.28
CA SER A 14 4.24 15.16 -16.70
C SER A 14 4.55 14.04 -17.70
N SER A 15 4.92 12.84 -17.23
CA SER A 15 5.22 11.69 -18.09
C SER A 15 4.94 10.38 -17.36
N THR A 16 4.74 9.28 -18.13
CA THR A 16 4.52 7.96 -17.55
C THR A 16 5.61 7.59 -16.55
N GLY A 17 5.20 7.12 -15.37
CA GLY A 17 6.11 6.75 -14.28
C GLY A 17 6.55 7.92 -13.41
N ALA A 18 6.17 9.16 -13.70
CA ALA A 18 6.37 10.30 -12.80
C ALA A 18 5.53 10.14 -11.52
N LEU A 19 6.06 10.62 -10.39
CA LEU A 19 5.59 10.25 -9.05
C LEU A 19 5.31 11.50 -8.20
N SER A 20 4.27 11.44 -7.37
CA SER A 20 4.11 12.36 -6.26
C SER A 20 4.95 11.94 -5.05
N ASP A 21 5.03 12.84 -4.07
CA ASP A 21 5.56 12.48 -2.76
C ASP A 21 4.67 11.41 -2.09
N PRO A 22 5.28 10.44 -1.38
CA PRO A 22 4.54 9.39 -0.70
C PRO A 22 3.92 9.88 0.60
N GLN A 23 2.67 9.47 0.82
CA GLN A 23 1.93 9.71 2.05
C GLN A 23 1.93 8.45 2.91
N LYS A 24 2.30 8.61 4.19
CA LYS A 24 2.36 7.51 5.15
C LYS A 24 0.95 7.07 5.53
N ILE A 25 0.75 5.76 5.54
CA ILE A 25 -0.45 5.09 6.03
C ILE A 25 -0.06 4.28 7.25
N THR A 26 -0.70 4.56 8.38
CA THR A 26 -0.51 3.80 9.62
C THR A 26 -1.78 3.01 9.92
N ILE A 27 -1.66 1.69 10.03
CA ILE A 27 -2.74 0.81 10.48
C ILE A 27 -2.34 0.28 11.86
N HIS A 28 -3.07 0.73 12.89
CA HIS A 28 -2.86 0.30 14.27
C HIS A 28 -3.45 -1.09 14.49
N LEU A 29 -2.63 -2.04 14.94
CA LEU A 29 -3.02 -3.42 15.24
C LEU A 29 -3.18 -3.60 16.76
N THR A 30 -4.14 -2.89 17.32
CA THR A 30 -4.43 -2.89 18.76
C THR A 30 -4.91 -4.26 19.26
N GLY A 31 -4.61 -4.60 20.52
CA GLY A 31 -5.10 -5.82 21.16
C GLY A 31 -4.41 -7.12 20.72
N CYS A 32 -3.33 -7.01 19.94
CA CYS A 32 -2.51 -8.15 19.55
C CYS A 32 -1.32 -8.31 20.52
N SER A 33 -1.07 -9.53 20.99
CA SER A 33 0.16 -9.87 21.73
C SER A 33 1.12 -10.55 20.76
N PHE A 34 2.31 -9.95 20.62
CA PHE A 34 3.41 -10.48 19.80
C PHE A 34 4.58 -10.94 20.67
N GLU A 35 4.33 -11.21 21.96
CA GLU A 35 5.37 -11.68 22.87
C GLU A 35 5.86 -13.07 22.48
N ASP A 36 7.15 -13.34 22.76
CA ASP A 36 7.76 -14.63 22.51
C ASP A 36 6.96 -15.75 23.19
N LEU A 37 6.66 -16.82 22.44
CA LEU A 37 6.21 -18.09 23.02
C LEU A 37 7.36 -18.69 23.83
N THR A 38 7.58 -18.20 25.05
CA THR A 38 8.66 -18.62 25.97
C THR A 38 8.44 -20.01 26.58
N GLY A 39 7.74 -20.91 25.87
CA GLY A 39 7.38 -22.24 26.33
C GLY A 39 7.94 -23.36 25.45
N GLY A 40 9.23 -23.67 25.63
CA GLY A 40 9.76 -25.01 25.35
C GLY A 40 10.21 -25.31 23.91
N GLY A 41 11.53 -25.24 23.69
CA GLY A 41 12.26 -26.30 22.98
C GLY A 41 12.16 -26.41 21.46
N ASN A 42 11.58 -25.44 20.74
CA ASN A 42 11.66 -25.43 19.27
C ASN A 42 11.97 -24.02 18.74
N THR A 43 13.21 -23.79 18.33
CA THR A 43 13.74 -22.51 17.83
C THR A 43 13.29 -22.20 16.39
N SER A 44 12.00 -22.35 16.09
CA SER A 44 11.42 -22.03 14.77
C SER A 44 10.03 -21.39 14.82
N ALA A 45 9.63 -20.82 15.96
CA ALA A 45 8.53 -19.86 15.98
C ALA A 45 9.10 -18.46 15.73
N THR A 46 9.34 -18.10 14.47
CA THR A 46 9.73 -16.73 14.12
C THR A 46 8.49 -15.84 14.17
N ASN A 47 8.27 -15.22 15.33
CA ASN A 47 7.53 -13.97 15.59
C ASN A 47 6.35 -13.63 14.66
N TYR A 48 5.15 -13.51 15.24
CA TYR A 48 3.99 -12.82 14.65
C TYR A 48 4.25 -11.33 14.32
N SER A 49 5.49 -10.84 14.39
CA SER A 49 5.91 -9.47 14.07
C SER A 49 5.87 -9.15 12.58
N LYS A 50 5.42 -10.09 11.73
CA LYS A 50 5.22 -9.88 10.30
C LYS A 50 3.77 -10.14 9.93
N VAL A 51 3.21 -9.23 9.15
CA VAL A 51 1.86 -9.35 8.61
C VAL A 51 1.94 -9.22 7.11
N ALA A 52 1.37 -10.18 6.39
CA ALA A 52 1.18 -10.01 4.96
C ALA A 52 -0.19 -9.38 4.70
N VAL A 53 -0.22 -8.46 3.74
CA VAL A 53 -1.42 -7.73 3.34
C VAL A 53 -1.81 -8.22 1.95
N SER A 54 -3.09 -8.52 1.76
CA SER A 54 -3.67 -8.69 0.41
C SER A 54 -4.71 -7.64 0.16
N PHE A 55 -4.83 -7.23 -1.09
CA PHE A 55 -5.85 -6.31 -1.56
C PHE A 55 -6.80 -7.06 -2.48
N THR A 56 -8.09 -6.77 -2.35
CA THR A 56 -9.16 -7.41 -3.14
C THR A 56 -9.96 -6.35 -3.87
N ASN A 57 -10.64 -6.75 -4.95
CA ASN A 57 -11.42 -5.87 -5.82
C ASN A 57 -10.59 -4.72 -6.42
N VAL A 58 -9.33 -5.02 -6.78
CA VAL A 58 -8.41 -4.08 -7.41
C VAL A 58 -8.59 -4.10 -8.92
N THR A 59 -8.67 -2.93 -9.54
CA THR A 59 -8.67 -2.77 -11.00
C THR A 59 -7.36 -2.09 -11.40
N PRO A 60 -6.55 -2.71 -12.28
CA PRO A 60 -5.30 -2.09 -12.73
C PRO A 60 -5.59 -0.86 -13.59
N PRO A 61 -4.79 0.21 -13.48
CA PRO A 61 -4.80 1.31 -14.44
C PRO A 61 -4.08 0.94 -15.74
N HIS A 62 -4.59 1.39 -16.88
CA HIS A 62 -3.85 1.54 -18.16
C HIS A 62 -2.86 0.40 -18.51
N ASP A 63 -3.34 -0.83 -18.68
CA ASP A 63 -2.52 -2.02 -19.01
C ASP A 63 -1.31 -2.28 -18.08
N VAL A 64 -1.27 -1.65 -16.90
CA VAL A 64 -0.22 -1.87 -15.92
C VAL A 64 -0.50 -3.16 -15.15
N ALA A 65 0.52 -4.00 -14.99
CA ALA A 65 0.41 -5.21 -14.18
C ALA A 65 0.10 -4.87 -12.71
N LEU A 66 -0.74 -5.69 -12.06
CA LEU A 66 -1.09 -5.57 -10.64
C LEU A 66 0.12 -5.64 -9.70
N THR A 67 1.25 -6.19 -10.17
CA THR A 67 2.53 -6.22 -9.45
C THR A 67 3.12 -4.83 -9.20
N ALA A 68 2.68 -3.81 -9.95
CA ALA A 68 3.13 -2.43 -9.77
C ALA A 68 2.48 -1.71 -8.58
N GLY A 69 1.52 -2.33 -7.89
CA GLY A 69 0.86 -1.72 -6.73
C GLY A 69 -0.12 -0.61 -7.08
N GLN A 70 -0.58 -0.53 -8.32
CA GLN A 70 -1.34 0.62 -8.80
C GLN A 70 -2.85 0.33 -8.85
N LEU A 71 -3.61 1.25 -8.28
CA LEU A 71 -5.07 1.31 -8.29
C LEU A 71 -5.51 2.37 -9.29
N ALA A 72 -6.47 2.02 -10.16
CA ALA A 72 -7.07 2.98 -11.08
C ALA A 72 -7.70 4.17 -10.33
N ASN A 73 -7.65 5.35 -10.94
CA ASN A 73 -8.41 6.49 -10.46
C ASN A 73 -9.91 6.24 -10.70
N THR A 74 -10.69 6.27 -9.62
CA THR A 74 -12.14 6.07 -9.59
C THR A 74 -12.90 7.33 -9.18
N ALA A 75 -12.28 8.52 -9.25
CA ALA A 75 -12.97 9.77 -8.95
C ALA A 75 -14.21 9.96 -9.85
N ALA A 76 -15.37 10.19 -9.25
CA ALA A 76 -16.64 10.29 -9.98
C ALA A 76 -16.89 11.68 -10.58
N VAL A 77 -16.29 12.73 -9.99
CA VAL A 77 -16.50 14.13 -10.39
C VAL A 77 -15.17 14.69 -10.88
N SER A 78 -15.14 15.17 -12.12
CA SER A 78 -13.97 15.76 -12.78
C SER A 78 -12.68 14.94 -12.61
N PRO A 79 -12.66 13.64 -12.99
CA PRO A 79 -11.50 12.78 -12.77
C PRO A 79 -10.29 13.25 -13.57
N ALA A 80 -9.12 13.24 -12.94
CA ALA A 80 -7.85 13.28 -13.65
C ALA A 80 -7.68 11.99 -14.47
N THR A 81 -7.22 12.12 -15.70
CA THR A 81 -6.82 11.01 -16.56
C THR A 81 -5.31 10.80 -16.49
N ASN A 82 -4.84 9.60 -16.86
CA ASN A 82 -3.44 9.22 -16.85
C ASN A 82 -2.79 9.31 -15.45
N VAL A 83 -3.58 9.11 -14.40
CA VAL A 83 -3.11 9.08 -13.01
C VAL A 83 -3.70 7.86 -12.31
N ALA A 84 -2.88 7.22 -11.49
CA ALA A 84 -3.26 6.13 -10.60
C ALA A 84 -2.73 6.38 -9.19
N VAL A 85 -3.23 5.61 -8.23
CA VAL A 85 -2.70 5.58 -6.85
C VAL A 85 -1.82 4.34 -6.69
N GLN A 86 -0.55 4.51 -6.37
CA GLN A 86 0.38 3.41 -6.07
C GLN A 86 0.47 3.18 -4.57
N LEU A 87 0.29 1.93 -4.15
CA LEU A 87 0.55 1.44 -2.79
C LEU A 87 1.96 0.85 -2.69
N GLN A 88 2.63 1.17 -1.60
CA GLN A 88 4.00 0.74 -1.32
C GLN A 88 4.11 0.18 0.11
N LYS A 89 5.11 -0.68 0.32
CA LYS A 89 5.47 -1.23 1.63
C LYS A 89 6.06 -0.15 2.53
N GLY A 90 6.37 -0.50 3.79
CA GLY A 90 6.89 0.42 4.80
C GLY A 90 8.23 1.10 4.50
N ASP A 91 8.89 0.75 3.38
CA ASP A 91 10.11 1.39 2.88
C ASP A 91 9.85 2.56 1.91
N ALA A 92 8.58 2.90 1.65
CA ALA A 92 8.14 3.94 0.72
C ALA A 92 8.70 3.81 -0.72
N SER A 93 9.20 2.63 -1.10
CA SER A 93 9.85 2.40 -2.39
C SER A 93 9.37 1.13 -3.07
N THR A 94 9.24 0.03 -2.34
CA THR A 94 8.78 -1.26 -2.85
C THR A 94 7.27 -1.23 -3.05
N ALA A 95 6.82 -1.46 -4.28
CA ALA A 95 5.39 -1.59 -4.59
C ALA A 95 4.77 -2.82 -3.90
N ILE A 96 3.50 -2.72 -3.54
CA ILE A 96 2.72 -3.89 -3.10
C ILE A 96 2.23 -4.65 -4.32
N ASP A 97 2.49 -5.95 -4.38
CA ASP A 97 1.91 -6.79 -5.44
C ASP A 97 0.42 -7.06 -5.15
N LEU A 98 -0.47 -6.48 -5.94
CA LEU A 98 -1.91 -6.59 -5.74
C LEU A 98 -2.50 -7.90 -6.31
N SER A 99 -1.69 -8.71 -7.00
CA SER A 99 -2.12 -10.00 -7.56
C SER A 99 -1.91 -11.18 -6.62
N LYS A 100 -1.07 -11.00 -5.60
CA LYS A 100 -0.63 -12.09 -4.74
C LYS A 100 -1.59 -12.40 -3.60
N SER A 101 -1.67 -13.69 -3.31
CA SER A 101 -2.18 -14.16 -2.03
C SER A 101 -1.11 -13.97 -0.94
N PRO A 102 -1.47 -13.68 0.32
CA PRO A 102 -0.47 -13.42 1.35
C PRO A 102 0.30 -14.69 1.74
N GLU A 103 1.61 -14.66 1.56
CA GLU A 103 2.58 -15.67 2.00
C GLU A 103 3.56 -15.09 3.04
N ALA A 104 4.20 -15.96 3.82
CA ALA A 104 5.11 -15.54 4.90
C ALA A 104 6.30 -14.72 4.36
N ALA A 105 6.78 -15.06 3.16
CA ALA A 105 7.85 -14.34 2.47
C ALA A 105 7.46 -12.89 2.10
N ASP A 106 6.17 -12.60 1.96
CA ASP A 106 5.65 -11.25 1.66
C ASP A 106 5.35 -10.43 2.92
N GLY A 107 5.58 -11.00 4.11
CA GLY A 107 5.31 -10.36 5.39
C GLY A 107 6.03 -9.02 5.55
N ILE A 108 5.26 -7.99 5.91
CA ILE A 108 5.75 -6.66 6.26
C ILE A 108 6.02 -6.65 7.77
N GLN A 109 7.22 -6.21 8.14
CA GLN A 109 7.60 -6.07 9.55
C GLN A 109 6.74 -4.98 10.20
N LEU A 110 6.14 -5.32 11.34
CA LEU A 110 5.42 -4.36 12.18
C LEU A 110 6.42 -3.46 12.93
N ASP A 111 6.04 -2.20 13.12
CA ASP A 111 6.74 -1.30 14.03
C ASP A 111 6.32 -1.60 15.47
N THR A 112 7.08 -2.49 16.11
CA THR A 112 6.86 -2.91 17.50
C THR A 112 7.36 -1.90 18.54
N SER A 113 7.91 -0.75 18.11
CA SER A 113 8.22 0.36 19.02
C SER A 113 6.98 1.19 19.35
N SER A 114 5.94 1.09 18.51
CA SER A 114 4.61 1.65 18.77
C SER A 114 3.86 0.83 19.81
N LYS A 115 2.93 1.46 20.54
CA LYS A 115 2.08 0.75 21.52
C LYS A 115 1.09 -0.22 20.86
N ASP A 116 0.82 -0.03 19.57
CA ASP A 116 -0.24 -0.71 18.82
C ASP A 116 0.28 -1.59 17.68
N ASN A 117 1.59 -1.89 17.65
CA ASN A 117 2.24 -2.69 16.62
C ASN A 117 1.85 -2.27 15.20
N ASP A 118 2.26 -1.06 14.84
CA ASP A 118 1.83 -0.38 13.63
C ASP A 118 2.30 -1.09 12.36
N LEU A 119 1.36 -1.35 11.45
CA LEU A 119 1.65 -1.67 10.06
C LEU A 119 1.77 -0.36 9.28
N ILE A 120 2.96 -0.11 8.73
CA ILE A 120 3.26 1.08 7.93
C ILE A 120 3.24 0.72 6.45
N LEU A 121 2.42 1.44 5.69
CA LEU A 121 2.38 1.43 4.24
C LEU A 121 2.53 2.87 3.73
N TYR A 122 2.73 3.02 2.42
CA TYR A 122 2.73 4.33 1.78
C TYR A 122 1.82 4.33 0.55
N ALA A 123 1.26 5.49 0.23
CA ALA A 123 0.52 5.70 -1.01
C ALA A 123 0.99 6.97 -1.71
N ARG A 124 0.98 6.98 -3.04
CA ARG A 124 1.33 8.14 -3.86
C ARG A 124 0.58 8.14 -5.17
N MET A 125 0.50 9.29 -5.84
CA MET A 125 0.02 9.38 -7.21
C MET A 125 1.15 9.01 -8.19
N VAL A 126 0.79 8.33 -9.28
CA VAL A 126 1.71 7.99 -10.37
C VAL A 126 1.04 8.29 -11.71
N ALA A 127 1.79 8.90 -12.62
CA ALA A 127 1.35 9.10 -13.99
C ALA A 127 1.42 7.78 -14.78
N VAL A 128 0.35 7.44 -15.50
CA VAL A 128 0.19 6.17 -16.23
C VAL A 128 -0.28 6.45 -17.65
N GLY A 129 0.26 5.76 -18.65
CA GLY A 129 -0.16 5.92 -20.05
C GLY A 129 0.16 7.26 -20.72
N GLY A 130 0.68 8.24 -19.99
CA GLY A 130 1.11 9.53 -20.50
C GLY A 130 1.13 10.63 -19.43
N PRO A 131 1.19 11.91 -19.84
CA PRO A 131 1.07 13.04 -18.93
C PRO A 131 -0.30 13.07 -18.26
N ALA A 132 -0.32 13.34 -16.96
CA ALA A 132 -1.54 13.54 -16.18
C ALA A 132 -2.36 14.75 -16.66
N THR A 133 -3.68 14.66 -16.54
CA THR A 133 -4.57 15.82 -16.69
C THR A 133 -5.02 16.36 -15.32
N VAL A 134 -5.53 17.59 -15.30
CA VAL A 134 -6.04 18.21 -14.06
C VAL A 134 -7.38 17.58 -13.74
N GLY A 135 -7.56 17.19 -12.48
CA GLY A 135 -8.80 16.64 -11.98
C GLY A 135 -8.62 15.96 -10.63
N ASN A 136 -9.70 15.37 -10.14
CA ASN A 136 -9.72 14.65 -8.88
C ASN A 136 -9.11 13.26 -9.04
N VAL A 137 -8.42 12.82 -7.98
CA VAL A 137 -7.88 11.46 -7.86
C VAL A 137 -8.52 10.82 -6.63
N SER A 138 -9.08 9.64 -6.80
CA SER A 138 -9.64 8.84 -5.72
C SER A 138 -9.45 7.37 -6.05
N ALA A 139 -9.17 6.55 -5.05
CA ALA A 139 -9.10 5.11 -5.20
C ALA A 139 -9.61 4.46 -3.92
N THR A 140 -10.25 3.31 -4.04
CA THR A 140 -10.68 2.50 -2.90
C THR A 140 -10.12 1.10 -3.06
N ALA A 141 -9.59 0.55 -1.97
CA ALA A 141 -9.17 -0.84 -1.92
C ALA A 141 -9.60 -1.47 -0.60
N THR A 142 -9.98 -2.75 -0.66
CA THR A 142 -10.28 -3.56 0.53
C THR A 142 -9.08 -4.44 0.83
N TYR A 143 -8.56 -4.36 2.05
CA TYR A 143 -7.41 -5.15 2.46
C TYR A 143 -7.80 -6.26 3.45
N LYS A 144 -7.01 -7.33 3.46
CA LYS A 144 -7.03 -8.40 4.46
C LYS A 144 -5.63 -8.61 5.00
N LEU A 145 -5.54 -8.89 6.30
CA LEU A 145 -4.29 -9.16 6.99
C LEU A 145 -4.18 -10.66 7.28
N LYS A 146 -3.00 -11.23 7.04
CA LYS A 146 -2.64 -12.58 7.44
C LYS A 146 -1.41 -12.53 8.33
N TYR A 147 -1.56 -13.09 9.52
CA TYR A 147 -0.51 -13.25 10.52
C TYR A 147 0.16 -14.62 10.31
N PHE A 148 1.46 -14.68 10.54
CA PHE A 148 2.27 -15.89 10.43
C PHE A 148 2.98 -16.18 11.74
#